data_AF-A0A2V8UMR9-F1
#
_entry.id   AF-A0A2V8UMR9-F1
#
_cell.length_a   1.000
_cell.length_b   1.000
_cell.length_c   1.000
_cell.angle_alpha   90.00
_cell.angle_beta   90.00
_cell.angle_gamma   90.00
#
_symmetry.space_group_name_H-M   'P 1'
#
loop_
_entity.id
_entity.type
_entity.pdbx_description
1 polymer ?
#
loop_
_entity_poly.entity_id
_entity_poly.type
_entity_poly.pdbx_seq_one_letter_code
_entity_poly.pdbx_strand_id
1 'polypeptide(L)'
;MAQATSGQSVYSTEQIITNVLRRGVWEGQVDKRLRTEGDAAAVVLTKIIAGRDVSRSEVDTMLDMLLSSFSEFGLIESAAEREPRTPLFLLRHFDCVVYDAVLKKKIADTRKSILEAFAKFKATEAGPTVQ
;
A
#
# COMPACT_ATOMS: atom_id res chain seq x y z
N MET A 1 33.77 18.08 -21.69
CA MET A 1 32.33 18.27 -21.93
C MET A 1 31.68 16.92 -22.12
N ALA A 2 31.01 16.40 -21.10
CA ALA A 2 29.93 15.41 -21.19
C ALA A 2 29.41 15.17 -19.78
N GLN A 3 28.35 15.89 -19.40
CA GLN A 3 27.61 15.62 -18.18
C GLN A 3 26.83 14.31 -18.38
N ALA A 4 27.05 13.34 -17.49
CA ALA A 4 26.21 12.17 -17.39
C ALA A 4 24.85 12.61 -16.84
N THR A 5 23.87 12.80 -17.72
CA THR A 5 22.48 12.97 -17.33
C THR A 5 22.01 11.62 -16.81
N SER A 6 22.03 11.40 -15.50
CA SER A 6 21.31 10.31 -14.87
C SER A 6 19.82 10.56 -15.10
N GLY A 7 19.29 10.00 -16.20
CA GLY A 7 17.87 10.00 -16.49
C GLY A 7 17.15 9.30 -15.34
N GLN A 8 16.58 10.08 -14.42
CA GLN A 8 15.63 9.58 -13.44
C GLN A 8 14.41 9.07 -14.22
N SER A 9 14.42 7.79 -14.56
CA SER A 9 13.21 7.08 -14.94
C SER A 9 12.28 7.11 -13.73
N VAL A 10 11.33 8.04 -13.72
CA VAL A 10 10.24 8.05 -12.75
C VAL A 10 9.38 6.83 -13.07
N TYR A 11 9.67 5.70 -12.41
CA TYR A 11 8.87 4.49 -12.57
C TYR A 11 7.45 4.75 -12.06
N SER A 12 6.45 4.28 -12.80
CA SER A 12 5.07 4.33 -12.33
C SER A 12 4.88 3.42 -11.10
N THR A 13 3.85 3.69 -10.30
CA THR A 13 3.46 2.85 -9.15
C THR A 13 3.29 1.38 -9.55
N GLU A 14 2.70 1.13 -10.72
CA GLU A 14 2.56 -0.21 -11.28
C GLU A 14 3.91 -0.87 -11.59
N GLN A 15 4.85 -0.15 -12.20
CA GLN A 15 6.19 -0.66 -12.46
C GLN A 15 6.94 -0.96 -11.16
N ILE A 16 6.80 -0.09 -10.16
CA ILE A 16 7.41 -0.27 -8.83
C ILE A 16 6.87 -1.53 -8.17
N ILE A 17 5.54 -1.64 -8.03
CA ILE A 17 4.89 -2.80 -7.39
C ILE A 17 5.23 -4.09 -8.14
N THR A 18 5.17 -4.06 -9.46
CA THR A 18 5.52 -5.23 -10.30
C THR A 18 6.97 -5.64 -10.11
N ASN A 19 7.91 -4.69 -10.06
CA ASN A 19 9.32 -4.99 -9.87
C ASN A 19 9.59 -5.60 -8.49
N VAL A 20 8.97 -5.08 -7.44
CA VAL A 20 9.10 -5.62 -6.08
C VAL A 20 8.55 -7.04 -6.01
N LEU A 21 7.36 -7.29 -6.58
CA LEU A 21 6.78 -8.65 -6.59
C LEU A 21 7.60 -9.64 -7.43
N ARG A 22 8.22 -9.19 -8.52
CA ARG A 22 9.03 -10.07 -9.39
C ARG A 22 10.46 -10.31 -8.88
N ARG A 23 11.08 -9.30 -8.26
CA ARG A 23 12.50 -9.33 -7.88
C ARG A 23 12.72 -9.49 -6.38
N GLY A 24 11.70 -9.24 -5.56
CA GLY A 24 11.81 -9.23 -4.10
C GLY A 24 12.64 -8.06 -3.55
N VAL A 25 12.95 -7.04 -4.36
CA VAL A 25 13.79 -5.92 -3.95
C VAL A 25 12.93 -4.76 -3.48
N TRP A 26 12.95 -4.50 -2.17
CA TRP A 26 12.31 -3.35 -1.55
C TRP A 26 13.34 -2.24 -1.28
N GLU A 27 13.35 -1.20 -2.11
CA GLU A 27 14.30 -0.09 -1.97
C GLU A 27 13.65 1.12 -1.28
N GLY A 28 14.44 2.02 -0.70
CA GLY A 28 13.92 3.22 -0.06
C GLY A 28 13.12 4.14 -1.00
N GLN A 29 13.35 4.07 -2.32
CA GLN A 29 12.55 4.78 -3.31
C GLN A 29 11.14 4.20 -3.46
N VAL A 30 10.99 2.87 -3.32
CA VAL A 30 9.70 2.18 -3.34
C VAL A 30 8.84 2.69 -2.19
N ASP A 31 9.41 2.68 -0.99
CA ASP A 31 8.72 3.12 0.23
C ASP A 31 8.29 4.59 0.13
N LYS A 32 9.20 5.48 -0.32
CA LYS A 32 8.86 6.90 -0.54
C LYS A 32 7.72 7.09 -1.51
N ARG A 33 7.66 6.30 -2.58
CA ARG A 33 6.57 6.41 -3.54
C ARG A 33 5.26 5.87 -2.97
N LEU A 34 5.27 4.68 -2.38
CA LEU A 34 4.05 4.06 -1.85
C LEU A 34 3.36 4.96 -0.81
N ARG A 35 4.13 5.61 0.08
CA ARG A 35 3.59 6.53 1.11
C ARG A 35 2.74 7.67 0.56
N THR A 36 2.86 8.03 -0.73
CA THR A 36 2.08 9.11 -1.34
C THR A 36 0.84 8.64 -2.10
N GLU A 37 0.65 7.32 -2.22
CA GLU A 37 -0.35 6.72 -3.13
C GLU A 37 -1.69 6.40 -2.45
N GLY A 38 -1.68 5.93 -1.20
CA GLY A 38 -2.92 5.53 -0.52
C GLY A 38 -3.69 4.41 -1.25
N ASP A 39 -4.98 4.63 -1.50
CA ASP A 39 -5.90 3.67 -2.14
C ASP A 39 -5.45 3.26 -3.55
N ALA A 40 -4.81 4.17 -4.29
CA ALA A 40 -4.31 3.92 -5.63
C ALA A 40 -3.33 2.74 -5.68
N ALA A 41 -2.47 2.59 -4.67
CA ALA A 41 -1.58 1.44 -4.57
C ALA A 41 -2.35 0.12 -4.42
N ALA A 42 -3.43 0.11 -3.63
CA ALA A 42 -4.29 -1.06 -3.48
C ALA A 42 -5.07 -1.41 -4.76
N VAL A 43 -5.46 -0.39 -5.54
CA VAL A 43 -6.06 -0.58 -6.88
C VAL A 43 -5.08 -1.25 -7.82
N VAL A 44 -3.83 -0.80 -7.85
CA VAL A 44 -2.77 -1.40 -8.67
C VAL A 44 -2.49 -2.84 -8.23
N LEU A 45 -2.39 -3.10 -6.93
CA LEU A 45 -2.24 -4.45 -6.39
C LEU A 45 -3.36 -5.38 -6.85
N THR A 46 -4.61 -4.91 -6.75
CA THR A 46 -5.79 -5.66 -7.19
C THR A 46 -5.72 -6.00 -8.68
N LYS A 47 -5.30 -5.06 -9.53
CA LYS A 47 -5.10 -5.30 -10.97
C LYS A 47 -4.02 -6.35 -11.24
N ILE A 48 -2.91 -6.28 -10.52
CA ILE A 48 -1.77 -7.20 -10.71
C ILE A 48 -2.13 -8.64 -10.34
N ILE A 49 -2.97 -8.84 -9.33
CA ILE A 49 -3.38 -10.20 -8.91
C ILE A 49 -4.65 -10.70 -9.60
N ALA A 50 -5.34 -9.84 -10.36
CA ALA A 50 -6.59 -10.21 -10.99
C ALA A 50 -6.39 -11.40 -11.94
N GLY A 51 -7.12 -12.49 -11.67
CA GLY A 51 -7.13 -13.68 -12.53
C GLY A 51 -5.89 -14.57 -12.42
N ARG A 52 -5.05 -14.41 -11.39
CA ARG A 52 -3.91 -15.30 -11.15
C ARG A 52 -3.83 -15.77 -9.70
N ASP A 53 -3.20 -16.92 -9.52
CA ASP A 53 -2.82 -17.40 -8.19
C ASP A 53 -1.71 -16.54 -7.61
N VAL A 54 -1.80 -16.27 -6.31
CA VAL A 54 -0.86 -15.45 -5.57
C VAL A 54 -0.13 -16.32 -4.56
N SER A 55 1.19 -16.29 -4.59
CA SER A 55 2.01 -17.03 -3.64
C SER A 55 1.96 -16.43 -2.23
N ARG A 56 2.27 -17.26 -1.22
CA ARG A 56 2.39 -16.83 0.19
C ARG A 56 3.31 -15.61 0.36
N SER A 57 4.45 -15.60 -0.32
CA SER A 57 5.43 -14.50 -0.28
C SER A 57 4.93 -13.24 -0.96
N GLU A 58 4.18 -13.37 -2.06
CA GLU A 58 3.54 -12.21 -2.69
C GLU A 58 2.49 -11.61 -1.76
N VAL A 59 1.63 -12.41 -1.11
CA VAL A 59 0.69 -11.89 -0.11
C VAL A 59 1.43 -11.15 1.00
N ASP A 60 2.47 -11.75 1.57
CA ASP A 60 3.26 -11.14 2.63
C ASP A 60 3.83 -9.77 2.23
N THR A 61 4.40 -9.70 1.02
CA THR A 61 4.96 -8.48 0.43
C THR A 61 3.88 -7.43 0.16
N MET A 62 2.71 -7.84 -0.34
CA MET A 62 1.60 -6.92 -0.60
C MET A 62 1.03 -6.33 0.69
N LEU A 63 1.02 -7.07 1.80
CA LEU A 63 0.64 -6.54 3.11
C LEU A 63 1.58 -5.42 3.56
N ASP A 64 2.88 -5.56 3.29
CA ASP A 64 3.86 -4.51 3.59
C ASP A 64 3.69 -3.29 2.68
N MET A 65 3.33 -3.48 1.40
CA MET A 65 2.94 -2.40 0.48
C MET A 65 1.73 -1.62 0.96
N LEU A 66 0.70 -2.33 1.43
CA LEU A 66 -0.49 -1.69 1.98
C LEU A 66 -0.16 -0.89 3.24
N LEU A 67 0.66 -1.43 4.16
CA LEU A 67 1.10 -0.70 5.34
C LEU A 67 1.89 0.56 4.99
N SER A 68 2.84 0.46 4.07
CA SER A 68 3.64 1.61 3.61
C SER A 68 2.74 2.68 2.95
N SER A 69 1.76 2.26 2.15
CA SER A 69 0.88 3.20 1.43
C SER A 69 -0.04 4.03 2.33
N PHE A 70 -0.28 3.56 3.55
CA PHE A 70 -1.14 4.22 4.54
C PHE A 70 -0.40 4.58 5.83
N SER A 71 0.93 4.56 5.83
CA SER A 71 1.70 4.86 7.04
C SER A 71 1.56 6.33 7.46
N GLU A 72 1.37 7.23 6.50
CA GLU A 72 1.28 8.68 6.70
C GLU A 72 0.21 9.30 5.78
N PHE A 73 -1.05 9.30 6.20
CA PHE A 73 -2.18 9.83 5.40
C PHE A 73 -2.01 11.29 4.94
N GLY A 74 -1.24 12.10 5.68
CA GLY A 74 -0.93 13.48 5.31
C GLY A 74 0.01 13.61 4.09
N LEU A 75 0.76 12.56 3.75
CA LEU A 75 1.63 12.52 2.57
C LEU A 75 0.90 12.04 1.30
N ILE A 76 -0.31 11.48 1.44
CA ILE A 76 -1.11 11.04 0.30
C ILE A 76 -1.54 12.26 -0.51
N GLU A 77 -1.09 12.31 -1.76
CA GLU A 77 -1.21 13.47 -2.64
C GLU A 77 -2.67 13.77 -2.99
N SER A 78 -3.44 12.73 -3.32
CA SER A 78 -4.84 12.86 -3.68
C SER A 78 -5.75 12.63 -2.48
N ALA A 79 -6.62 13.60 -2.18
CA ALA A 79 -7.59 13.47 -1.10
C ALA A 79 -8.57 12.28 -1.30
N ALA A 80 -8.87 11.92 -2.55
CA ALA A 80 -9.72 10.77 -2.86
C ALA A 80 -9.06 9.43 -2.47
N GLU A 81 -7.73 9.36 -2.52
CA GLU A 81 -6.96 8.16 -2.21
C GLU A 81 -6.66 8.00 -0.71
N ARG A 82 -7.06 8.98 0.11
CA ARG A 82 -6.94 8.92 1.58
C ARG A 82 -8.02 8.06 2.22
N GLU A 83 -9.02 7.61 1.48
CA GLU A 83 -10.02 6.71 2.03
C GLU A 83 -9.64 5.26 1.69
N PRO A 84 -9.37 4.39 2.68
CA PRO A 84 -8.85 3.05 2.44
C PRO A 84 -9.98 2.08 2.02
N ARG A 85 -10.61 2.29 0.87
CA ARG A 85 -11.72 1.44 0.38
C ARG A 85 -11.21 0.14 -0.23
N THR A 86 -10.34 0.25 -1.21
CA THR A 86 -9.74 -0.87 -1.94
C THR A 86 -8.83 -1.75 -1.06
N PRO A 87 -7.95 -1.24 -0.16
CA PRO A 87 -7.15 -2.12 0.69
C PRO A 87 -8.01 -2.96 1.63
N LEU A 88 -9.13 -2.44 2.14
CA LEU A 88 -10.02 -3.22 3.01
C LEU A 88 -10.70 -4.35 2.24
N PHE A 89 -11.10 -4.09 0.99
CA PHE A 89 -11.59 -5.14 0.10
C PHE A 89 -10.52 -6.20 -0.18
N LEU A 90 -9.30 -5.77 -0.51
CA LEU A 90 -8.18 -6.65 -0.81
C LEU A 90 -7.78 -7.51 0.40
N LEU A 91 -7.73 -6.92 1.60
CA LEU A 91 -7.47 -7.65 2.85
C LEU A 91 -8.57 -8.66 3.17
N ARG A 92 -9.84 -8.36 2.85
CA ARG A 92 -10.93 -9.33 2.98
C ARG A 92 -10.75 -10.49 1.99
N HIS A 93 -10.35 -10.21 0.75
CA HIS A 93 -10.04 -11.24 -0.22
C HIS A 93 -8.92 -12.16 0.27
N PHE A 94 -7.80 -11.60 0.73
CA PHE A 94 -6.69 -12.38 1.29
C PHE A 94 -7.12 -13.25 2.48
N ASP A 95 -7.95 -12.73 3.38
CA ASP A 95 -8.45 -13.51 4.52
C ASP A 95 -9.31 -14.73 4.10
N CYS A 96 -9.97 -14.64 2.93
CA CYS A 96 -10.75 -15.75 2.37
C CYS A 96 -9.87 -16.81 1.67
N VAL A 97 -8.78 -16.40 1.02
CA VAL A 97 -7.96 -17.31 0.18
C VAL A 97 -6.71 -17.84 0.88
N VAL A 98 -6.28 -17.20 1.97
CA VAL A 98 -5.11 -17.62 2.76
C VAL A 98 -5.54 -18.50 3.92
N TYR A 99 -4.89 -19.66 4.08
CA TYR A 99 -5.12 -20.59 5.20
C TYR A 99 -3.99 -20.59 6.24
N ASP A 100 -2.86 -19.96 5.92
CA ASP A 100 -1.71 -19.84 6.81
C ASP A 100 -2.06 -18.94 8.01
N ALA A 101 -1.92 -19.48 9.22
CA ALA A 101 -2.31 -18.78 10.44
C ALA A 101 -1.46 -17.51 10.71
N VAL A 102 -0.19 -17.52 10.31
CA VAL A 102 0.72 -16.37 10.49
C VAL A 102 0.29 -15.25 9.55
N LEU A 103 0.01 -15.55 8.29
CA LEU A 103 -0.51 -14.56 7.35
C LEU A 103 -1.92 -14.08 7.72
N LYS A 104 -2.81 -14.94 8.22
CA LYS A 104 -4.12 -14.50 8.73
C LYS A 104 -3.97 -13.47 9.84
N LYS A 105 -3.03 -13.68 10.77
CA LYS A 105 -2.71 -12.71 11.80
C LYS A 105 -2.18 -11.41 11.18
N LYS A 106 -1.22 -11.49 10.24
CA LYS A 106 -0.68 -10.31 9.54
C LYS A 106 -1.78 -9.53 8.80
N ILE A 107 -2.70 -10.20 8.12
CA ILE A 107 -3.86 -9.57 7.44
C ILE A 107 -4.74 -8.81 8.44
N ALA A 108 -5.05 -9.42 9.58
CA ALA A 108 -5.83 -8.79 10.63
C ALA A 108 -5.11 -7.57 11.24
N ASP A 109 -3.82 -7.70 11.53
CA ASP A 109 -2.97 -6.63 12.06
C ASP A 109 -2.87 -5.47 11.04
N THR A 110 -2.62 -5.75 9.76
CA THR A 110 -2.61 -4.75 8.68
C THR A 110 -3.94 -4.02 8.58
N ARG A 111 -5.07 -4.74 8.62
CA ARG A 111 -6.41 -4.12 8.61
C ARG A 111 -6.59 -3.16 9.79
N LYS A 112 -6.21 -3.60 10.98
CA LYS A 112 -6.29 -2.80 12.20
C LYS A 112 -5.44 -1.54 12.09
N SER A 113 -4.18 -1.66 11.68
CA SER A 113 -3.26 -0.52 11.54
C SER A 113 -3.77 0.53 10.55
N ILE A 114 -4.30 0.11 9.39
CA ILE A 114 -4.85 1.04 8.38
C ILE A 114 -6.06 1.79 8.95
N LEU A 115 -6.98 1.08 9.61
CA LEU A 115 -8.18 1.69 10.20
C LEU A 115 -7.84 2.65 11.35
N GLU A 116 -6.91 2.28 12.22
CA GLU A 116 -6.45 3.14 13.33
C GLU A 116 -5.77 4.41 12.80
N ALA A 117 -4.88 4.27 11.81
CA ALA A 117 -4.22 5.40 11.17
C ALA A 117 -5.22 6.33 10.48
N PHE A 118 -6.20 5.77 9.77
CA PHE A 118 -7.27 6.54 9.13
C PHE A 118 -8.15 7.27 10.15
N ALA A 119 -8.56 6.60 11.23
CA ALA A 119 -9.35 7.22 12.29
C ALA A 119 -8.60 8.39 12.95
N LYS A 120 -7.31 8.21 13.24
CA LYS A 120 -6.43 9.26 13.78
C LYS A 120 -6.30 10.44 12.82
N PHE A 121 -6.13 10.18 11.53
CA PHE A 121 -6.10 11.21 10.50
C PHE A 121 -7.41 12.01 10.46
N LYS A 122 -8.56 11.32 10.43
CA LYS A 122 -9.89 11.97 10.43
C LYS A 122 -10.14 12.81 11.70
N ALA A 123 -9.70 12.34 12.86
CA ALA A 123 -9.81 13.10 14.11
C ALA A 123 -8.93 14.36 14.09
N THR A 124 -7.77 14.30 13.45
CA THR A 124 -6.86 15.45 13.29
C THR A 124 -7.44 16.49 12.32
N GLU A 125 -8.06 16.05 11.22
CA GLU A 125 -8.70 16.94 10.25
C GLU A 125 -9.98 17.61 10.78
N ALA A 126 -10.69 16.96 11.71
CA ALA A 126 -11.90 17.51 12.29
C ALA A 126 -11.65 18.73 13.20
N GLY A 127 -10.41 18.97 13.63
CA GLY A 127 -10.05 20.00 14.62
C GLY A 127 -10.67 19.75 16.00
N PRO A 128 -10.20 20.41 17.07
CA PRO A 128 -10.90 20.38 18.34
C PRO A 128 -12.25 21.09 18.16
N THR A 129 -13.35 20.37 18.38
CA THR A 129 -14.68 20.97 18.52
C THR A 129 -14.63 21.89 19.74
N VAL A 130 -14.45 23.19 19.51
CA VAL A 130 -14.64 24.20 20.56
C VAL A 130 -16.12 24.18 20.90
N GLN A 131 -16.45 23.62 22.07
CA GLN A 131 -17.76 23.74 22.69
C GLN A 131 -17.97 25.15 23.23
#